data_AF-A0A0D3E4J2-F1
#
_entry.id   AF-A0A0D3E4J2-F1
#
_cell.length_a   1.000
_cell.length_b   1.000
_cell.length_c   1.000
_cell.angle_alpha   90.00
_cell.angle_beta   90.00
_cell.angle_gamma   90.00
#
_symmetry.space_group_name_H-M   'P 1'
#
loop_
_entity.id
_entity.type
_entity.pdbx_description
1 polymer ?
#
loop_
_entity_poly.entity_id
_entity_poly.type
_entity_poly.pdbx_seq_one_letter_code
_entity_poly.pdbx_strand_id
1 'polypeptide(L)'
;DHNTGTYFFVQVISEIIETARSHDFTDVIFVSENRGKPDGLIVSHLAFGPTAYFQLLNVVTRHEIQTKKEMGKMSEQYPHLIFEHFTTQMGKRVMNILKHIIPAPKLDAKRIVTFSNESDYISFRNHVYDKGEGGPKSIELKEIGPQFEVRLYQVKLGTLEQDEAEVEWVLRPYMNTAKKRQFLGE
;
A
#
# COMPACT_ATOMS: atom_id res chain seq x y z
N ASP A 1 15.46 26.16 -14.71
CA ASP A 1 14.05 25.90 -14.34
C ASP A 1 13.75 24.48 -13.85
N HIS A 2 14.27 23.40 -14.43
CA HIS A 2 14.03 22.04 -13.88
C HIS A 2 14.66 21.79 -12.50
N ASN A 3 15.87 22.29 -12.23
CA ASN A 3 16.50 22.10 -10.91
C ASN A 3 15.72 22.83 -9.80
N THR A 4 15.22 24.03 -10.05
CA THR A 4 14.52 24.85 -9.05
C THR A 4 13.24 24.17 -8.57
N GLY A 5 12.52 23.46 -9.46
CA GLY A 5 11.32 22.69 -9.10
C GLY A 5 11.64 21.49 -8.21
N THR A 6 12.72 20.75 -8.50
CA THR A 6 13.15 19.60 -7.70
C THR A 6 13.59 20.05 -6.29
N TYR A 7 14.41 21.10 -6.18
CA TYR A 7 14.86 21.61 -4.88
C TYR A 7 13.70 22.13 -4.02
N PHE A 8 12.72 22.83 -4.63
CA PHE A 8 11.55 23.29 -3.91
C PHE A 8 10.70 22.12 -3.38
N PHE A 9 10.53 21.07 -4.19
CA PHE A 9 9.78 19.89 -3.79
C PHE A 9 10.46 19.11 -2.65
N VAL A 10 11.79 18.96 -2.70
CA VAL A 10 12.59 18.33 -1.63
C VAL A 10 12.48 19.11 -0.32
N GLN A 11 12.48 20.44 -0.38
CA GLN A 11 12.32 21.29 0.81
C GLN A 11 10.94 21.10 1.45
N VAL A 12 9.87 21.10 0.67
CA VAL A 12 8.50 20.90 1.17
C VAL A 12 8.30 19.51 1.77
N ILE A 13 8.88 18.47 1.16
CA ILE A 13 8.83 17.10 1.73
C ILE A 13 9.49 17.06 3.11
N SER A 14 10.65 17.70 3.25
CA SER A 14 11.38 17.73 4.51
C SER A 14 10.55 18.38 5.62
N GLU A 15 9.91 19.52 5.33
CA GLU A 15 9.03 20.22 6.27
C GLU A 15 7.81 19.37 6.67
N ILE A 16 7.20 18.64 5.72
CA ILE A 16 6.07 17.73 6.00
C ILE A 16 6.51 16.60 6.94
N ILE A 17 7.67 16.00 6.68
CA ILE A 17 8.17 14.87 7.48
C ILE A 17 8.59 15.33 8.88
N GLU A 18 9.24 16.48 9.01
CA GLU A 18 9.55 17.09 10.31
C GLU A 18 8.28 17.41 11.10
N THR A 19 7.26 17.95 10.43
CA THR A 19 5.96 18.20 11.05
C THR A 19 5.29 16.91 11.48
N ALA A 20 5.30 15.86 10.64
CA ALA A 20 4.74 14.56 11.00
C ALA A 20 5.49 13.92 12.19
N ARG A 21 6.82 14.03 12.22
CA ARG A 21 7.66 13.52 13.31
C ARG A 21 7.39 14.25 14.63
N SER A 22 7.20 15.57 14.60
CA SER A 22 6.91 16.38 15.79
C SER A 22 5.50 16.16 16.37
N HIS A 23 4.59 15.58 15.59
CA HIS A 23 3.23 15.22 16.01
C HIS A 23 3.06 13.71 16.24
N ASP A 24 4.17 12.97 16.37
CA ASP A 24 4.19 11.52 16.66
C ASP A 24 3.42 10.66 15.64
N PHE A 25 3.39 11.06 14.37
CA PHE A 25 2.89 10.19 13.31
C PHE A 25 3.85 9.01 13.08
N THR A 26 3.29 7.82 12.88
CA THR A 26 4.06 6.59 12.63
C THR A 26 4.48 6.47 11.17
N ASP A 27 3.67 7.02 10.25
CA ASP A 27 3.77 6.78 8.82
C ASP A 27 3.33 8.01 8.04
N VAL A 28 3.99 8.26 6.92
CA VAL A 28 3.54 9.22 5.90
C VAL A 28 3.35 8.49 4.58
N ILE A 29 2.19 8.69 3.97
CA ILE A 29 1.83 8.09 2.69
C ILE A 29 1.65 9.18 1.66
N PHE A 30 2.45 9.15 0.60
CA PHE A 30 2.31 10.04 -0.55
C PHE A 30 1.66 9.29 -1.71
N VAL A 31 0.71 9.95 -2.36
CA VAL A 31 0.04 9.43 -3.56
C VAL A 31 0.31 10.41 -4.70
N SER A 32 0.87 9.90 -5.80
CA SER A 32 0.99 10.66 -7.05
C SER A 32 -0.15 10.33 -7.99
N GLU A 33 -0.48 11.30 -8.84
CA GLU A 33 -1.46 11.12 -9.90
C GLU A 33 -0.97 11.69 -11.23
N ASN A 34 -1.54 11.15 -12.30
CA ASN A 34 -1.38 11.67 -13.65
C ASN A 34 -2.75 11.81 -14.29
N ARG A 35 -3.13 13.06 -14.62
CA ARG A 35 -4.42 13.41 -15.25
C ARG A 35 -5.63 12.85 -14.47
N GLY A 36 -5.62 13.00 -13.15
CA GLY A 36 -6.71 12.57 -12.26
C GLY A 36 -6.76 11.06 -12.01
N LYS A 37 -5.74 10.29 -12.43
CA LYS A 37 -5.61 8.87 -12.12
C LYS A 37 -4.39 8.62 -11.24
N PRO A 38 -4.55 8.03 -10.04
CA PRO A 38 -3.42 7.67 -9.18
C PRO A 38 -2.48 6.68 -9.88
N ASP A 39 -1.17 6.93 -9.81
CA ASP A 39 -0.15 6.13 -10.50
C ASP A 39 1.06 5.76 -9.63
N GLY A 40 1.22 6.37 -8.46
CA GLY A 40 2.31 6.08 -7.54
C GLY A 40 1.86 6.19 -6.08
N LEU A 41 2.47 5.35 -5.25
CA LEU A 41 2.23 5.28 -3.82
C LEU A 41 3.59 5.13 -3.11
N ILE A 42 3.88 5.99 -2.16
CA ILE A 42 5.10 5.94 -1.35
C ILE A 42 4.68 5.82 0.11
N VAL A 43 5.23 4.84 0.81
CA VAL A 43 5.00 4.60 2.24
C VAL A 43 6.30 4.80 2.97
N SER A 44 6.37 5.79 3.84
CA SER A 44 7.56 6.11 4.66
C SER A 44 7.23 5.94 6.14
N HIS A 45 7.93 5.01 6.79
CA HIS A 45 7.79 4.77 8.23
C HIS A 45 8.67 5.75 9.03
N LEU A 46 8.10 6.46 9.99
CA LEU A 46 8.79 7.41 10.86
C LEU A 46 9.21 6.76 12.19
N ALA A 47 10.19 7.30 12.92
CA ALA A 47 11.03 8.46 12.59
C ALA A 47 12.25 8.13 11.70
N PHE A 48 12.66 6.85 11.66
CA PHE A 48 13.85 6.34 10.96
C PHE A 48 13.58 5.00 10.27
N GLY A 49 12.33 4.75 9.88
CA GLY A 49 11.92 3.51 9.24
C GLY A 49 12.23 3.49 7.74
N PRO A 50 11.94 2.36 7.06
CA PRO A 50 12.15 2.25 5.64
C PRO A 50 11.10 3.04 4.85
N THR A 51 11.46 3.38 3.61
CA THR A 51 10.52 3.92 2.62
C THR A 51 10.36 2.94 1.47
N ALA A 52 9.12 2.53 1.22
CA ALA A 52 8.76 1.66 0.10
C ALA A 52 8.03 2.44 -0.97
N TYR A 53 8.44 2.21 -2.21
CA TYR A 53 7.92 2.89 -3.38
C TYR A 53 7.19 1.90 -4.27
N PHE A 54 5.95 2.23 -4.59
CA PHE A 54 5.04 1.41 -5.36
C PHE A 54 4.49 2.17 -6.55
N GLN A 55 4.34 1.45 -7.66
CA GLN A 55 3.53 1.90 -8.79
C GLN A 55 2.09 1.42 -8.57
N LEU A 56 1.12 2.31 -8.75
CA LEU A 56 -0.31 1.98 -8.75
C LEU A 56 -0.76 1.60 -10.16
N LEU A 57 -1.52 0.51 -10.24
CA LEU A 57 -2.01 -0.09 -11.47
C LEU A 57 -3.49 -0.46 -11.29
N ASN A 58 -4.23 -0.50 -12.40
CA ASN A 58 -5.61 -0.99 -12.43
C ASN A 58 -6.52 -0.36 -11.35
N VAL A 59 -6.33 0.95 -11.10
CA VAL A 59 -7.05 1.68 -10.06
C VAL A 59 -8.51 1.88 -10.47
N VAL A 60 -9.41 1.31 -9.71
CA VAL A 60 -10.85 1.59 -9.73
C VAL A 60 -11.17 2.32 -8.43
N THR A 61 -11.53 3.60 -8.55
CA THR A 61 -11.87 4.39 -7.38
C THR A 61 -13.21 3.93 -6.80
N ARG A 62 -13.43 4.16 -5.51
CA ARG A 62 -14.71 3.83 -4.85
C ARG A 62 -15.92 4.46 -5.57
N HIS A 63 -15.73 5.58 -6.25
CA HIS A 63 -16.79 6.29 -6.97
C HIS A 63 -17.14 5.68 -8.32
N GLU A 64 -16.33 4.75 -8.83
CA GLU A 64 -16.48 4.08 -10.13
C GLU A 64 -16.92 2.61 -9.98
N ILE A 65 -16.90 2.06 -8.77
CA ILE A 65 -17.33 0.68 -8.52
C ILE A 65 -18.82 0.52 -8.86
N GLN A 66 -19.16 -0.53 -9.58
CA GLN A 66 -20.50 -0.76 -10.14
C GLN A 66 -21.60 -0.86 -9.07
N THR A 67 -21.25 -1.39 -7.89
CA THR A 67 -22.15 -1.53 -6.73
C THR A 67 -22.29 -0.25 -5.90
N LYS A 68 -21.76 0.89 -6.35
CA LYS A 68 -21.79 2.18 -5.62
C LYS A 68 -23.15 2.57 -5.04
N LYS A 69 -24.25 2.25 -5.73
CA LYS A 69 -25.61 2.57 -5.26
C LYS A 69 -26.05 1.74 -4.05
N GLU A 70 -25.51 0.54 -3.91
CA GLU A 70 -25.75 -0.38 -2.79
C GLU A 70 -24.70 -0.19 -1.67
N MET A 71 -23.55 0.40 -2.02
CA MET A 71 -22.49 0.74 -1.10
C MET A 71 -22.89 1.93 -0.21
N GLY A 72 -23.41 1.61 0.97
CA GLY A 72 -23.66 2.59 2.03
C GLY A 72 -22.39 3.28 2.56
N LYS A 73 -22.47 3.84 3.77
CA LYS A 73 -21.31 4.44 4.43
C LYS A 73 -20.24 3.38 4.74
N MET A 74 -18.97 3.76 4.59
CA MET A 74 -17.85 2.88 4.86
C MET A 74 -17.68 2.68 6.37
N SER A 75 -17.48 1.44 6.81
CA SER A 75 -17.16 1.15 8.21
C SER A 75 -15.75 1.66 8.56
N GLU A 76 -15.65 2.43 9.64
CA GLU A 76 -14.39 2.93 10.20
C GLU A 76 -13.71 1.91 11.13
N GLN A 77 -14.30 0.71 11.29
CA GLN A 77 -13.67 -0.36 12.05
C GLN A 77 -12.31 -0.73 11.45
N TYR A 78 -11.34 -0.97 12.34
CA TYR A 78 -10.04 -1.49 11.96
C TYR A 78 -10.19 -2.88 11.33
N PRO A 79 -9.62 -3.10 10.13
CA PRO A 79 -9.85 -4.31 9.37
C PRO A 79 -8.92 -5.45 9.79
N HIS A 80 -9.39 -6.69 9.63
CA HIS A 80 -8.50 -7.85 9.57
C HIS A 80 -7.68 -7.81 8.29
N LEU A 81 -6.40 -8.17 8.39
CA LEU A 81 -5.48 -8.18 7.26
C LEU A 81 -5.21 -9.60 6.80
N ILE A 82 -5.29 -9.82 5.49
CA ILE A 82 -4.91 -11.07 4.83
C ILE A 82 -3.77 -10.75 3.88
N PHE A 83 -2.67 -11.49 4.00
CA PHE A 83 -1.53 -11.44 3.08
C PHE A 83 -1.35 -12.80 2.44
N GLU A 84 -1.50 -12.89 1.12
CA GLU A 84 -1.37 -14.13 0.35
C GLU A 84 -0.13 -14.08 -0.53
N HIS A 85 0.59 -15.21 -0.61
CA HIS A 85 1.77 -15.41 -1.46
C HIS A 85 2.94 -14.41 -1.23
N PHE A 86 3.19 -14.01 0.03
CA PHE A 86 4.40 -13.28 0.45
C PHE A 86 5.43 -14.23 1.07
N THR A 87 6.02 -15.11 0.27
CA THR A 87 6.83 -16.23 0.78
C THR A 87 8.31 -15.89 0.95
N THR A 88 8.87 -15.01 0.11
CA THR A 88 10.30 -14.66 0.14
C THR A 88 10.63 -13.73 1.32
N GLN A 89 11.93 -13.49 1.56
CA GLN A 89 12.37 -12.52 2.57
C GLN A 89 11.92 -11.09 2.22
N MET A 90 12.02 -10.70 0.95
CA MET A 90 11.54 -9.41 0.48
C MET A 90 10.00 -9.32 0.57
N GLY A 91 9.29 -10.42 0.27
CA GLY A 91 7.86 -10.52 0.49
C GLY A 91 7.46 -10.27 1.94
N LYS A 92 8.13 -10.93 2.88
CA LYS A 92 7.91 -10.71 4.32
C LYS A 92 8.24 -9.28 4.76
N ARG A 93 9.29 -8.68 4.18
CA ARG A 93 9.67 -7.28 4.41
C ARG A 93 8.55 -6.32 3.97
N VAL A 94 8.05 -6.48 2.75
CA VAL A 94 6.95 -5.66 2.20
C VAL A 94 5.64 -5.89 2.95
N MET A 95 5.34 -7.14 3.29
CA MET A 95 4.20 -7.48 4.15
C MET A 95 4.29 -6.74 5.49
N ASN A 96 5.46 -6.70 6.13
CA ASN A 96 5.64 -5.95 7.37
C ASN A 96 5.42 -4.45 7.17
N ILE A 97 5.94 -3.85 6.11
CA ILE A 97 5.71 -2.42 5.78
C ILE A 97 4.21 -2.15 5.65
N LEU A 98 3.51 -2.91 4.81
CA LEU A 98 2.07 -2.74 4.56
C LEU A 98 1.19 -3.12 5.76
N LYS A 99 1.66 -3.98 6.65
CA LYS A 99 0.93 -4.35 7.86
C LYS A 99 0.91 -3.22 8.89
N HIS A 100 2.01 -2.50 9.07
CA HIS A 100 2.14 -1.52 10.14
C HIS A 100 1.43 -0.19 9.86
N ILE A 101 1.09 0.11 8.60
CA ILE A 101 0.25 1.28 8.27
C ILE A 101 -1.21 1.09 8.69
N ILE A 102 -1.64 -0.12 9.04
CA ILE A 102 -3.02 -0.43 9.41
C ILE A 102 -3.07 -0.86 10.89
N PRO A 103 -3.90 -0.19 11.72
CA PRO A 103 -4.04 -0.53 13.13
C PRO A 103 -4.65 -1.92 13.34
N ALA A 104 -4.34 -2.51 14.50
CA ALA A 104 -4.81 -3.85 14.85
C ALA A 104 -6.34 -3.91 15.02
N PRO A 105 -7.03 -4.89 14.42
CA PRO A 105 -8.47 -5.04 14.53
C PRO A 105 -8.91 -5.60 15.88
N LYS A 106 -10.18 -5.35 16.24
CA LYS A 106 -10.87 -6.10 17.28
C LYS A 106 -11.27 -7.49 16.75
N LEU A 107 -11.43 -8.46 17.64
CA LEU A 107 -11.81 -9.84 17.29
C LEU A 107 -13.16 -9.97 16.56
N ASP A 108 -14.07 -9.03 16.79
CA ASP A 108 -15.41 -8.97 16.23
C ASP A 108 -15.51 -8.08 14.98
N ALA A 109 -14.38 -7.54 14.48
CA ALA A 109 -14.39 -6.70 13.29
C ALA A 109 -14.84 -7.50 12.06
N LYS A 110 -15.75 -6.90 11.28
CA LYS A 110 -16.30 -7.52 10.06
C LYS A 110 -15.59 -7.09 8.78
N ARG A 111 -14.71 -6.09 8.87
CA ARG A 111 -13.97 -5.55 7.73
C ARG A 111 -12.69 -6.34 7.51
N ILE A 112 -12.41 -6.67 6.26
CA ILE A 112 -11.22 -7.41 5.81
C ILE A 112 -10.55 -6.61 4.70
N VAL A 113 -9.23 -6.46 4.82
CA VAL A 113 -8.37 -5.96 3.75
C VAL A 113 -7.44 -7.08 3.32
N THR A 114 -7.42 -7.36 2.03
CA THR A 114 -6.61 -8.41 1.44
C THR A 114 -5.53 -7.79 0.56
N PHE A 115 -4.30 -8.23 0.78
CA PHE A 115 -3.15 -8.05 -0.09
C PHE A 115 -2.79 -9.41 -0.65
N SER A 116 -3.13 -9.67 -1.91
CA SER A 116 -2.81 -10.94 -2.57
C SER A 116 -1.74 -10.71 -3.62
N ASN A 117 -0.59 -11.37 -3.47
CA ASN A 117 0.51 -11.24 -4.42
C ASN A 117 0.36 -12.27 -5.55
N GLU A 118 0.45 -11.82 -6.79
CA GLU A 118 0.55 -12.67 -7.97
C GLU A 118 1.59 -12.08 -8.93
N SER A 119 2.68 -12.82 -9.19
CA SER A 119 3.77 -12.37 -10.07
C SER A 119 4.34 -10.98 -9.75
N ASP A 120 4.53 -10.68 -8.46
CA ASP A 120 4.98 -9.38 -7.91
C ASP A 120 3.98 -8.21 -8.07
N TYR A 121 2.74 -8.50 -8.48
CA TYR A 121 1.63 -7.56 -8.43
C TYR A 121 0.80 -7.86 -7.18
N ILE A 122 0.75 -6.90 -6.27
CA ILE A 122 -0.02 -7.02 -5.04
C ILE A 122 -1.41 -6.43 -5.29
N SER A 123 -2.40 -7.30 -5.43
CA SER A 123 -3.81 -6.92 -5.49
C SER A 123 -4.31 -6.48 -4.12
N PHE A 124 -4.79 -5.25 -4.03
CA PHE A 124 -5.47 -4.73 -2.85
C PHE A 124 -6.99 -4.84 -3.04
N ARG A 125 -7.68 -5.44 -2.07
CA ARG A 125 -9.15 -5.45 -2.01
C ARG A 125 -9.63 -5.22 -0.59
N ASN A 126 -10.80 -4.58 -0.47
CA ASN A 126 -11.37 -4.20 0.82
C ASN A 126 -12.85 -4.62 0.88
N HIS A 127 -13.12 -5.56 1.77
CA HIS A 127 -14.40 -6.24 1.90
C HIS A 127 -14.97 -6.08 3.31
N VAL A 128 -16.28 -6.23 3.42
CA VAL A 128 -16.97 -6.55 4.67
C VAL A 128 -17.59 -7.92 4.49
N TYR A 129 -17.45 -8.79 5.48
CA TYR A 129 -18.11 -10.08 5.47
C TYR A 129 -19.36 -10.06 6.34
N ASP A 130 -20.39 -10.79 5.93
CA ASP A 130 -21.54 -11.10 6.77
C ASP A 130 -21.64 -12.60 6.99
N LYS A 131 -21.90 -12.99 8.25
CA LYS A 131 -22.16 -14.39 8.60
C LYS A 131 -23.66 -14.57 8.46
N GLY A 132 -24.10 -15.04 7.30
CA GLY A 132 -25.52 -15.34 7.07
C GLY A 132 -26.05 -16.38 8.07
N GLU A 133 -27.35 -16.66 8.00
CA GLU A 133 -28.04 -17.58 8.93
C GLU A 133 -27.49 -19.03 8.89
N GLY A 134 -26.75 -19.40 7.84
CA GLY A 134 -26.14 -20.73 7.64
C GLY A 134 -24.80 -20.97 8.37
N GLY A 135 -24.34 -20.05 9.21
CA GLY A 135 -23.12 -20.22 10.01
C GLY A 135 -21.81 -20.07 9.20
N PRO A 136 -20.70 -20.75 9.59
CA PRO A 136 -19.37 -20.53 8.99
C PRO A 136 -19.26 -20.84 7.49
N LYS A 137 -20.20 -21.58 6.91
CA LYS A 137 -20.19 -21.96 5.48
C LYS A 137 -20.93 -20.96 4.57
N SER A 138 -21.65 -20.00 5.14
CA SER A 138 -22.44 -19.01 4.42
C SER A 138 -21.87 -17.60 4.60
N ILE A 139 -20.56 -17.45 4.44
CA ILE A 139 -19.91 -16.14 4.51
C ILE A 139 -20.11 -15.44 3.17
N GLU A 140 -20.79 -14.30 3.21
CA GLU A 140 -20.95 -13.43 2.05
C GLU A 140 -19.99 -12.25 2.15
N LEU A 141 -19.23 -11.99 1.09
CA LEU A 141 -18.32 -10.85 1.00
C LEU A 141 -18.95 -9.74 0.18
N LYS A 142 -18.92 -8.52 0.73
CA LYS A 142 -19.34 -7.30 0.03
C LYS A 142 -18.14 -6.38 -0.11
N GLU A 143 -17.84 -5.98 -1.33
CA GLU A 143 -16.76 -5.06 -1.61
C GLU A 143 -17.15 -3.62 -1.29
N ILE A 144 -16.28 -2.88 -0.59
CA ILE A 144 -16.62 -1.56 -0.03
C ILE A 144 -15.60 -0.44 -0.31
N GLY A 145 -14.42 -0.77 -0.84
CA GLY A 145 -13.30 0.16 -1.03
C GLY A 145 -12.73 0.10 -2.45
N PRO A 146 -11.74 0.95 -2.77
CA PRO A 146 -11.12 0.98 -4.08
C PRO A 146 -10.44 -0.35 -4.41
N GLN A 147 -10.37 -0.66 -5.70
CA GLN A 147 -9.59 -1.77 -6.24
C GLN A 147 -8.34 -1.20 -6.89
N PHE A 148 -7.19 -1.78 -6.59
CA PHE A 148 -5.97 -1.46 -7.32
C PHE A 148 -4.98 -2.60 -7.15
N GLU A 149 -3.96 -2.56 -7.98
CA GLU A 149 -2.74 -3.35 -7.84
C GLU A 149 -1.60 -2.39 -7.53
N VAL A 150 -0.70 -2.82 -6.64
CA VAL A 150 0.57 -2.14 -6.41
C VAL A 150 1.72 -3.04 -6.81
N ARG A 151 2.71 -2.44 -7.45
CA ARG A 151 3.97 -3.11 -7.78
C ARG A 151 5.12 -2.38 -7.11
N LEU A 152 5.85 -3.09 -6.25
CA LEU A 152 7.05 -2.54 -5.61
C LEU A 152 8.14 -2.29 -6.66
N TYR A 153 8.74 -1.10 -6.64
CA TYR A 153 9.91 -0.80 -7.47
C TYR A 153 11.15 -0.39 -6.68
N GLN A 154 11.02 0.03 -5.41
CA GLN A 154 12.16 0.40 -4.58
C GLN A 154 11.85 0.31 -3.08
N VAL A 155 12.84 -0.08 -2.29
CA VAL A 155 12.86 0.01 -0.81
C VAL A 155 14.16 0.70 -0.39
N LYS A 156 14.06 1.75 0.41
CA LYS A 156 15.19 2.46 1.04
C LYS A 156 15.18 2.27 2.56
N LEU A 157 16.36 2.22 3.17
CA LEU A 157 16.58 2.17 4.63
C LEU A 157 16.64 3.57 5.23
N GLY A 158 15.64 4.40 4.93
CA GLY A 158 15.55 5.75 5.44
C GLY A 158 14.20 6.36 5.11
N THR A 159 13.91 7.48 5.74
CA THR A 159 12.69 8.26 5.51
C THR A 159 12.75 9.01 4.19
N LEU A 160 11.61 9.50 3.70
CA LEU A 160 11.49 10.01 2.34
C LEU A 160 12.37 11.24 2.04
N GLU A 161 12.68 12.09 3.03
CA GLU A 161 13.60 13.23 2.88
C GLU A 161 15.07 12.82 2.75
N GLN A 162 15.42 11.59 3.11
CA GLN A 162 16.79 11.10 3.11
C GLN A 162 17.16 10.54 1.73
N ASP A 163 17.51 11.43 0.80
CA ASP A 163 17.84 11.05 -0.58
C ASP A 163 19.01 10.05 -0.67
N GLU A 164 20.02 10.23 0.19
CA GLU A 164 21.24 9.41 0.27
C GLU A 164 21.08 8.11 1.07
N ALA A 165 19.87 7.81 1.57
CA ALA A 165 19.61 6.58 2.31
C ALA A 165 19.93 5.33 1.49
N GLU A 166 20.46 4.30 2.17
CA GLU A 166 20.83 3.04 1.53
C GLU A 166 19.63 2.38 0.85
N VAL A 167 19.84 1.91 -0.38
CA VAL A 167 18.81 1.19 -1.14
C VAL A 167 18.87 -0.29 -0.78
N GLU A 168 17.90 -0.75 0.02
CA GLU A 168 17.75 -2.17 0.38
C GLU A 168 17.44 -3.01 -0.87
N TRP A 169 16.54 -2.52 -1.73
CA TRP A 169 16.11 -3.22 -2.92
C TRP A 169 15.60 -2.27 -4.00
N VAL A 170 15.82 -2.63 -5.26
CA VAL A 170 15.33 -1.88 -6.42
C VAL A 170 15.01 -2.82 -7.58
N LEU A 171 13.89 -2.57 -8.24
CA LEU A 171 13.49 -3.27 -9.45
C LEU A 171 14.42 -2.89 -10.60
N ARG A 172 15.05 -3.89 -11.23
CA ARG A 172 15.95 -3.69 -12.38
C ARG A 172 15.34 -4.31 -13.64
N PRO A 173 14.46 -3.59 -14.36
CA PRO A 173 13.68 -4.17 -15.47
C PRO A 173 14.52 -4.52 -16.70
N TYR A 174 15.66 -3.86 -16.89
CA TYR A 174 16.52 -4.02 -18.07
C TYR A 174 17.53 -5.18 -17.97
N MET A 175 17.40 -6.07 -16.99
CA MET A 175 18.22 -7.29 -16.91
C MET A 175 17.56 -8.43 -17.70
N ASN A 176 18.36 -9.22 -18.43
CA ASN A 176 17.86 -10.33 -19.26
C ASN A 176 16.99 -11.35 -18.49
N THR A 177 17.26 -11.54 -17.19
CA THR A 177 16.53 -12.47 -16.32
C THR A 177 15.42 -11.80 -15.51
N ALA A 178 15.20 -10.48 -15.64
CA ALA A 178 14.26 -9.73 -14.82
C ALA A 178 12.83 -10.27 -14.90
N LYS A 179 12.36 -10.64 -16.10
CA LYS A 179 11.01 -11.17 -16.32
C LYS A 179 10.78 -12.56 -15.73
N LYS A 180 11.84 -13.29 -15.37
CA LYS A 180 11.77 -14.66 -14.84
C LYS A 180 11.88 -14.72 -13.32
N ARG A 181 12.18 -13.59 -12.67
CA ARG A 181 12.39 -13.51 -11.23
C ARG A 181 11.13 -12.97 -10.57
N GLN A 182 10.62 -13.72 -9.61
CA GLN A 182 9.61 -13.25 -8.66
C GLN A 182 10.33 -12.88 -7.37
N PHE A 183 10.04 -11.70 -6.84
CA PHE A 183 10.74 -11.15 -5.68
C PHE A 183 9.93 -11.21 -4.40
N LEU A 184 8.60 -11.18 -4.48
CA LEU A 184 7.71 -11.13 -3.30
C LEU A 184 7.23 -12.53 -2.87
N GLY A 185 7.04 -13.43 -3.83
CA GLY A 185 6.61 -14.80 -3.56
C GLY A 185 6.34 -15.59 -4.82
N GLU A 186 6.33 -16.91 -4.62
CA GLU A 186 5.82 -17.91 -5.57
C GLU A 186 4.29 -18.00 -5.48
#